data_AF-A0A7C6AK27-F1
#
_entry.id   AF-A0A7C6AK27-F1
#
_cell.length_a   1.000
_cell.length_b   1.000
_cell.length_c   1.000
_cell.angle_alpha   90.00
_cell.angle_beta   90.00
_cell.angle_gamma   90.00
#
_symmetry.space_group_name_H-M   'P 1'
#
loop_
_entity.id
_entity.type
_entity.pdbx_description
1 polymer ?
#
loop_
_entity_poly.entity_id
_entity_poly.type
_entity_poly.pdbx_seq_one_letter_code
_entity_poly.pdbx_strand_id
1 'polypeptide(L)'
;MGANKYPIMIIFCGLAMTIPFLVTNFPPITDLPQHVSQVRLFSESLTHPDSPYKINWITPYSLPYVLIGLSWLFFGPAKAGSVALLIMGLFFLSLLYYTARKRQRSLELVFLSSLFFFSHILYWGFYQFLLGWLIFILWFHFTTSPPNSVLKRAGLSFIMSGLLYFSHILWALVAALWLLLVSWAKKRLKENWPEFSGIFPFILLGIFWYPSLAAYGFKSETIWATTPLERLSFSWLADAALGGLRGSIESIILLFLLGWIVLALWQNRKQLRLSLDSDLLYAASLFLILALILPDKQTNTIRFGQRWIPPATVFFLLSLPAIKVTRHVARSIAFFIFIAFITVTSFSWKAFERYELSGLSSCLEKLPPQPKVLGLSFIKESDLVRGRPFIQTFAYAQVWHGGELNFSFADFGPSLVIYRKKRQLGWTPALEWFPELTKKSDLDYFDYVIVNGDENIHRVFASETRLSPLTTDGRWRLYQVKR
;
A
#
# COMPACT_ATOMS: atom_id res chain seq x y z
N MET A 1 19.81 3.18 27.28
CA MET A 1 19.64 1.88 28.00
C MET A 1 18.17 1.40 28.15
N GLY A 2 17.16 1.88 27.40
CA GLY A 2 15.74 1.68 27.77
C GLY A 2 14.87 0.66 27.01
N ALA A 3 15.35 0.00 25.94
CA ALA A 3 14.50 -0.85 25.09
C ALA A 3 14.42 -2.32 25.53
N ASN A 4 15.49 -2.88 26.13
CA ASN A 4 15.57 -4.33 26.47
C ASN A 4 14.56 -4.83 27.52
N LYS A 5 13.74 -3.96 28.15
CA LYS A 5 12.87 -4.33 29.29
C LYS A 5 11.39 -4.49 28.96
N TYR A 6 10.95 -4.33 27.70
CA TYR A 6 9.51 -4.34 27.38
C TYR A 6 9.12 -5.20 26.16
N PRO A 7 9.60 -6.45 26.05
CA PRO A 7 9.15 -7.33 24.97
C PRO A 7 7.63 -7.54 25.00
N ILE A 8 7.04 -7.56 26.19
CA ILE A 8 5.61 -7.78 26.41
C ILE A 8 4.75 -6.70 25.71
N MET A 9 5.07 -5.40 25.89
CA MET A 9 4.28 -4.33 25.26
C MET A 9 4.38 -4.36 23.73
N ILE A 10 5.55 -4.70 23.18
CA ILE A 10 5.73 -4.87 21.73
C ILE A 10 4.92 -6.06 21.22
N ILE A 11 4.91 -7.18 21.95
CA ILE A 11 4.08 -8.34 21.61
C ILE A 11 2.60 -7.95 21.61
N PHE A 12 2.11 -7.25 22.64
CA PHE A 12 0.74 -6.75 22.68
C PHE A 12 0.42 -5.80 21.52
N CYS A 13 1.35 -4.90 21.16
CA CYS A 13 1.17 -4.03 20.00
C CYS A 13 1.10 -4.83 18.70
N GLY A 14 1.96 -5.84 18.56
CA GLY A 14 1.96 -6.75 17.42
C GLY A 14 0.63 -7.48 17.28
N LEU A 15 0.14 -8.07 18.38
CA LEU A 15 -1.17 -8.72 18.44
C LEU A 15 -2.31 -7.75 18.15
N ALA A 16 -2.28 -6.52 18.68
CA ALA A 16 -3.29 -5.52 18.38
C ALA A 16 -3.29 -5.14 16.88
N MET A 17 -2.11 -4.95 16.30
CA MET A 17 -1.93 -4.58 14.90
C MET A 17 -2.50 -5.62 13.92
N THR A 18 -2.61 -6.90 14.33
CA THR A 18 -3.22 -7.94 13.49
C THR A 18 -4.74 -7.89 13.51
N ILE A 19 -5.38 -7.31 14.55
CA ILE A 19 -6.83 -7.39 14.76
C ILE A 19 -7.63 -6.91 13.54
N PRO A 20 -7.36 -5.72 12.93
CA PRO A 20 -8.12 -5.28 11.76
C PRO A 20 -8.16 -6.31 10.63
N PHE A 21 -7.04 -7.00 10.38
CA PHE A 21 -6.95 -8.03 9.33
C PHE A 21 -7.66 -9.33 9.70
N LEU A 22 -7.70 -9.67 11.00
CA LEU A 22 -8.31 -10.92 11.48
C LEU A 22 -9.84 -10.82 11.57
N VAL A 23 -10.39 -9.64 11.86
CA VAL A 23 -11.85 -9.46 12.01
C VAL A 23 -12.61 -9.36 10.68
N THR A 24 -11.91 -9.17 9.56
CA THR A 24 -12.49 -9.10 8.21
C THR A 24 -12.00 -10.20 7.28
N ASN A 25 -12.84 -10.62 6.35
CA ASN A 25 -12.47 -11.41 5.18
C ASN A 25 -12.06 -10.50 4.02
N PHE A 26 -12.74 -9.37 3.88
CA PHE A 26 -12.49 -8.38 2.85
C PHE A 26 -12.02 -7.06 3.47
N PRO A 27 -10.71 -6.90 3.75
CA PRO A 27 -10.23 -5.63 4.25
C PRO A 27 -10.49 -4.52 3.21
N PRO A 28 -10.82 -3.29 3.63
CA PRO A 28 -11.18 -2.18 2.74
C PRO A 28 -9.95 -1.58 2.05
N ILE A 29 -9.26 -2.41 1.26
CA ILE A 29 -8.01 -2.07 0.59
C ILE A 29 -8.26 -2.15 -0.91
N THR A 30 -8.21 -0.97 -1.52
CA THR A 30 -8.64 -0.70 -2.89
C THR A 30 -8.09 -1.72 -3.88
N ASP A 31 -6.77 -1.84 -4.01
CA ASP A 31 -6.13 -2.69 -5.02
C ASP A 31 -5.86 -4.14 -4.56
N LEU A 32 -6.17 -4.49 -3.30
CA LEU A 32 -5.87 -5.83 -2.77
C LEU A 32 -6.46 -6.97 -3.62
N PRO A 33 -7.73 -6.91 -4.07
CA PRO A 33 -8.31 -7.99 -4.86
C PRO A 33 -7.52 -8.27 -6.15
N GLN A 34 -7.00 -7.21 -6.79
CA GLN A 34 -6.19 -7.31 -8.00
C GLN A 34 -4.78 -7.85 -7.72
N HIS A 35 -4.16 -7.50 -6.59
CA HIS A 35 -2.87 -8.11 -6.20
C HIS A 35 -3.00 -9.60 -5.92
N VAL A 36 -4.10 -10.01 -5.30
CA VAL A 36 -4.38 -11.42 -5.05
C VAL A 36 -4.71 -12.15 -6.35
N SER A 37 -5.44 -11.52 -7.28
CA SER A 37 -5.74 -12.13 -8.59
C SER A 37 -4.48 -12.33 -9.45
N GLN A 38 -3.46 -11.49 -9.30
CA GLN A 38 -2.16 -11.70 -9.96
C GLN A 38 -1.49 -13.03 -9.56
N VAL A 39 -1.66 -13.49 -8.31
CA VAL A 39 -1.15 -14.82 -7.89
C VAL A 39 -1.92 -15.95 -8.56
N ARG A 40 -3.25 -15.79 -8.71
CA ARG A 40 -4.07 -16.72 -9.48
C ARG A 40 -3.62 -16.80 -10.94
N LEU A 41 -3.50 -15.65 -11.59
CA LEU A 41 -3.05 -15.55 -12.98
C LEU A 41 -1.64 -16.10 -13.18
N PHE A 42 -0.77 -15.97 -12.17
CA PHE A 42 0.58 -16.54 -12.21
C PHE A 42 0.52 -18.07 -12.22
N SER A 43 -0.30 -18.67 -11.35
CA SER A 43 -0.52 -20.12 -11.33
C SER A 43 -1.15 -20.63 -12.64
N GLU A 44 -2.12 -19.89 -13.18
CA GLU A 44 -2.74 -20.24 -14.48
C GLU A 44 -1.74 -20.13 -15.63
N SER A 45 -0.90 -19.09 -15.66
CA SER A 45 0.12 -18.91 -16.69
C SER A 45 1.22 -19.97 -16.66
N LEU A 46 1.54 -20.50 -15.47
CA LEU A 46 2.49 -21.60 -15.29
C LEU A 46 1.93 -22.94 -15.76
N THR A 47 0.65 -23.20 -15.47
CA THR A 47 -0.01 -24.48 -15.78
C THR A 47 -0.54 -24.53 -17.21
N HIS A 48 -0.91 -23.38 -17.78
CA HIS A 48 -1.43 -23.24 -19.13
C HIS A 48 -0.60 -22.18 -19.89
N PRO A 49 0.57 -22.57 -20.45
CA PRO A 49 1.44 -21.65 -21.18
C PRO A 49 0.76 -20.97 -22.38
N ASP A 50 -0.24 -21.64 -22.98
CA ASP A 50 -1.04 -21.13 -24.11
C ASP A 50 -2.11 -20.11 -23.70
N SER A 51 -2.25 -19.83 -22.40
CA SER A 51 -3.13 -18.78 -21.90
C SER A 51 -2.79 -17.41 -22.52
N PRO A 52 -3.74 -16.46 -22.54
CA PRO A 52 -3.50 -15.12 -23.09
C PRO A 52 -2.49 -14.31 -22.26
N TYR A 53 -2.01 -14.85 -21.14
CA TYR A 53 -1.12 -14.22 -20.18
C TYR A 53 0.35 -14.63 -20.38
N LYS A 54 1.26 -13.76 -19.94
CA LYS A 54 2.69 -14.07 -19.81
C LYS A 54 3.22 -13.50 -18.49
N ILE A 55 4.24 -14.16 -17.96
CA ILE A 55 4.92 -13.72 -16.74
C ILE A 55 6.00 -12.70 -17.11
N ASN A 56 5.98 -11.55 -16.44
CA ASN A 56 6.94 -10.47 -16.56
C ASN A 56 8.02 -10.58 -15.48
N TRP A 57 8.98 -11.48 -15.68
CA TRP A 57 10.00 -11.83 -14.67
C TRP A 57 10.88 -10.66 -14.19
N ILE A 58 11.10 -9.67 -15.04
CA ILE A 58 12.05 -8.56 -14.80
C ILE A 58 11.31 -7.32 -14.27
N THR A 59 10.00 -7.43 -14.00
CA THR A 59 9.23 -6.31 -13.48
C THR A 59 9.73 -5.85 -12.11
N PRO A 60 9.83 -4.53 -11.83
CA PRO A 60 10.20 -4.01 -10.52
C PRO A 60 9.08 -4.12 -9.46
N TYR A 61 8.15 -5.04 -9.62
CA TYR A 61 6.93 -5.14 -8.79
C TYR A 61 6.66 -6.59 -8.35
N SER A 62 7.63 -7.51 -8.55
CA SER A 62 7.45 -8.95 -8.38
C SER A 62 7.53 -9.44 -6.93
N LEU A 63 8.38 -8.82 -6.10
CA LEU A 63 8.72 -9.33 -4.78
C LEU A 63 7.50 -9.52 -3.84
N PRO A 64 6.53 -8.60 -3.78
CA PRO A 64 5.42 -8.78 -2.86
C PRO A 64 4.51 -9.96 -3.19
N TYR A 65 4.47 -10.39 -4.45
CA TYR A 65 3.71 -11.58 -4.84
C TYR A 65 4.32 -12.87 -4.30
N VAL A 66 5.61 -12.88 -3.91
CA VAL A 66 6.17 -14.00 -3.14
C VAL A 66 5.45 -14.13 -1.81
N LEU A 67 5.23 -13.01 -1.11
CA LEU A 67 4.55 -13.04 0.19
C LEU A 67 3.06 -13.38 0.05
N ILE A 68 2.37 -12.81 -0.96
CA ILE A 68 0.97 -13.15 -1.23
C ILE A 68 0.85 -14.61 -1.66
N GLY A 69 1.74 -15.10 -2.53
CA GLY A 69 1.76 -16.49 -3.00
C GLY A 69 2.02 -17.50 -1.89
N LEU A 70 2.96 -17.23 -0.98
CA LEU A 70 3.16 -18.05 0.22
C LEU A 70 1.90 -18.04 1.10
N SER A 71 1.30 -16.86 1.31
CA SER A 71 0.07 -16.75 2.10
C SER A 71 -1.10 -17.49 1.45
N TRP A 72 -1.17 -17.47 0.12
CA TRP A 72 -2.14 -18.27 -0.64
C TRP A 72 -1.94 -19.76 -0.43
N LEU A 73 -0.69 -20.24 -0.50
CA LEU A 73 -0.37 -21.66 -0.35
C LEU A 73 -0.82 -22.21 1.02
N PHE A 74 -0.62 -21.44 2.10
CA PHE A 74 -0.94 -21.90 3.46
C PHE A 74 -2.35 -21.58 3.94
N PHE A 75 -2.95 -20.47 3.48
CA PHE A 75 -4.22 -19.96 4.01
C PHE A 75 -5.33 -19.86 2.95
N GLY A 76 -5.03 -20.21 1.69
CA GLY A 76 -5.98 -20.19 0.58
C GLY A 76 -6.22 -18.79 -0.02
N PRO A 77 -6.94 -18.74 -1.16
CA PRO A 77 -7.22 -17.51 -1.92
C PRO A 77 -7.86 -16.40 -1.08
N ALA A 78 -8.84 -16.78 -0.25
CA ALA A 78 -9.67 -15.85 0.51
C ALA A 78 -8.87 -15.00 1.51
N LYS A 79 -7.81 -15.58 2.10
CA LYS A 79 -7.02 -14.95 3.18
C LYS A 79 -5.61 -14.56 2.75
N ALA A 80 -5.18 -14.94 1.55
CA ALA A 80 -3.83 -14.67 1.06
C ALA A 80 -3.42 -13.20 1.22
N GLY A 81 -4.24 -12.28 0.72
CA GLY A 81 -3.96 -10.85 0.78
C GLY A 81 -3.92 -10.29 2.21
N SER A 82 -4.91 -10.63 3.05
CA SER A 82 -4.99 -10.14 4.43
C SER A 82 -3.86 -10.67 5.30
N VAL A 83 -3.49 -11.94 5.15
CA VAL A 83 -2.40 -12.55 5.91
C VAL A 83 -1.06 -11.96 5.49
N ALA A 84 -0.85 -11.76 4.19
CA ALA A 84 0.38 -11.16 3.69
C ALA A 84 0.57 -9.72 4.21
N LEU A 85 -0.50 -8.92 4.30
CA LEU A 85 -0.47 -7.58 4.93
C LEU A 85 -0.24 -7.64 6.44
N LEU A 86 -0.86 -8.60 7.13
CA LEU A 86 -0.62 -8.83 8.55
C LEU A 86 0.87 -9.11 8.81
N ILE A 87 1.50 -9.97 8.01
CA ILE A 87 2.94 -10.26 8.09
C ILE A 87 3.75 -8.98 7.85
N MET A 88 3.40 -8.17 6.85
CA MET A 88 4.05 -6.87 6.62
C MET A 88 3.90 -5.93 7.81
N GLY A 89 2.74 -5.90 8.46
CA GLY A 89 2.49 -5.07 9.65
C GLY A 89 3.36 -5.47 10.83
N LEU A 90 3.42 -6.77 11.12
CA LEU A 90 4.31 -7.30 12.16
C LEU A 90 5.79 -7.02 11.85
N PHE A 91 6.17 -7.15 10.57
CA PHE A 91 7.53 -6.84 10.14
C PHE A 91 7.84 -5.34 10.28
N PHE A 92 6.91 -4.46 9.90
CA PHE A 92 7.03 -3.02 10.10
C PHE A 92 7.25 -2.66 11.57
N LEU A 93 6.39 -3.14 12.47
CA LEU A 93 6.54 -2.91 13.91
C LEU A 93 7.90 -3.40 14.44
N SER A 94 8.32 -4.58 13.99
CA SER A 94 9.63 -5.16 14.36
C SER A 94 10.79 -4.28 13.89
N LEU A 95 10.72 -3.73 12.67
CA LEU A 95 11.71 -2.81 12.13
C LEU A 95 11.72 -1.46 12.86
N LEU A 96 10.56 -0.93 13.26
CA LEU A 96 10.50 0.30 14.07
C LEU A 96 11.12 0.07 15.45
N TYR A 97 10.79 -1.04 16.11
CA TYR A 97 11.39 -1.40 17.38
C TYR A 97 12.90 -1.62 17.28
N TYR A 98 13.37 -2.32 16.24
CA TYR A 98 14.79 -2.49 15.94
C TYR A 98 15.48 -1.14 15.73
N THR A 99 14.85 -0.24 14.95
CA THR A 99 15.35 1.10 14.69
C THR A 99 15.48 1.89 15.98
N ALA A 100 14.43 1.91 16.81
CA ALA A 100 14.45 2.60 18.09
C ALA A 100 15.51 2.03 19.03
N ARG A 101 15.67 0.71 19.12
CA ARG A 101 16.70 0.08 19.93
C ARG A 101 18.10 0.47 19.46
N LYS A 102 18.39 0.34 18.17
CA LYS A 102 19.72 0.62 17.59
C LYS A 102 20.09 2.11 17.67
N ARG A 103 19.11 3.00 17.50
CA ARG A 103 19.29 4.46 17.56
C ARG A 103 19.06 5.04 18.95
N GLN A 104 18.78 4.20 19.96
CA GLN A 104 18.46 4.59 21.33
C GLN A 104 17.27 5.55 21.45
N ARG A 105 16.28 5.42 20.55
CA ARG A 105 15.03 6.17 20.58
C ARG A 105 14.05 5.54 21.58
N SER A 106 13.09 6.33 22.01
CA SER A 106 12.15 5.92 23.04
C SER A 106 10.98 5.09 22.49
N LEU A 107 10.34 4.30 23.35
CA LEU A 107 9.35 3.30 22.95
C LEU A 107 8.01 3.95 22.56
N GLU A 108 7.66 5.05 23.20
CA GLU A 108 6.51 5.88 22.85
C GLU A 108 6.54 6.33 21.38
N LEU A 109 7.73 6.64 20.84
CA LEU A 109 7.88 7.03 19.43
C LEU A 109 7.65 5.83 18.49
N VAL A 110 7.93 4.60 18.94
CA VAL A 110 7.59 3.38 18.19
C VAL A 110 6.07 3.26 18.08
N PHE A 111 5.33 3.34 19.19
CA PHE A 111 3.87 3.22 19.18
C PHE A 111 3.19 4.28 18.31
N LEU A 112 3.63 5.54 18.41
CA LEU A 112 3.10 6.62 17.58
C LEU A 112 3.47 6.45 16.11
N SER A 113 4.67 5.95 15.80
CA SER A 113 5.08 5.68 14.42
C SER A 113 4.34 4.48 13.82
N SER A 114 3.92 3.50 14.62
CA SER A 114 3.18 2.33 14.16
C SER A 114 1.81 2.65 13.59
N LEU A 115 1.22 3.80 13.95
CA LEU A 115 -0.05 4.28 13.39
C LEU A 115 -0.01 4.39 11.86
N PHE A 116 1.14 4.83 11.32
CA PHE A 116 1.33 5.10 9.88
C PHE A 116 1.45 3.86 9.00
N PHE A 117 1.43 2.65 9.58
CA PHE A 117 1.19 1.46 8.79
C PHE A 117 -0.20 1.50 8.15
N PHE A 118 -1.20 2.01 8.88
CA PHE A 118 -2.57 2.22 8.38
C PHE A 118 -2.69 3.57 7.67
N SER A 119 -1.71 3.88 6.83
CA SER A 119 -1.71 5.07 5.98
C SER A 119 -2.40 4.81 4.64
N HIS A 120 -2.56 5.85 3.83
CA HIS A 120 -3.26 5.77 2.56
C HIS A 120 -2.55 4.81 1.59
N ILE A 121 -1.24 4.57 1.80
CA ILE A 121 -0.46 3.56 1.09
C ILE A 121 -1.10 2.17 1.27
N LEU A 122 -1.48 1.83 2.50
CA LEU A 122 -2.18 0.58 2.81
C LEU A 122 -3.59 0.58 2.21
N TYR A 123 -4.39 1.64 2.44
CA TYR A 123 -5.80 1.68 2.01
C TYR A 123 -6.00 1.72 0.50
N TRP A 124 -5.07 2.34 -0.24
CA TRP A 124 -5.06 2.22 -1.70
C TRP A 124 -4.55 0.87 -2.19
N GLY A 125 -3.88 0.09 -1.33
CA GLY A 125 -3.28 -1.16 -1.74
C GLY A 125 -2.03 -0.95 -2.58
N PHE A 126 -1.22 0.06 -2.29
CA PHE A 126 0.12 0.22 -2.90
C PHE A 126 1.10 -0.79 -2.31
N TYR A 127 0.79 -2.07 -2.52
CA TYR A 127 1.37 -3.23 -1.88
C TYR A 127 2.89 -3.32 -2.13
N GLN A 128 3.28 -3.06 -3.37
CA GLN A 128 4.66 -2.93 -3.84
C GLN A 128 5.43 -1.82 -3.13
N PHE A 129 4.76 -0.67 -2.97
CA PHE A 129 5.35 0.47 -2.30
C PHE A 129 5.49 0.22 -0.79
N LEU A 130 4.51 -0.42 -0.16
CA LEU A 130 4.55 -0.75 1.26
C LEU A 130 5.70 -1.71 1.57
N LEU A 131 5.89 -2.78 0.80
CA LEU A 131 7.03 -3.70 1.00
C LEU A 131 8.37 -2.99 0.78
N GLY A 132 8.47 -2.18 -0.27
CA GLY A 132 9.69 -1.42 -0.56
C GLY A 132 10.07 -0.45 0.58
N TRP A 133 9.09 0.10 1.29
CA TRP A 133 9.34 0.89 2.50
C TRP A 133 10.00 0.08 3.60
N LEU A 134 9.54 -1.15 3.86
CA LEU A 134 10.13 -2.04 4.87
C LEU A 134 11.59 -2.36 4.53
N ILE A 135 11.87 -2.67 3.27
CA ILE A 135 13.22 -2.95 2.79
C ILE A 135 14.08 -1.67 2.83
N PHE A 136 13.49 -0.49 2.59
CA PHE A 136 14.22 0.76 2.74
C PHE A 136 14.65 1.02 4.19
N ILE A 137 13.86 0.64 5.20
CA ILE A 137 14.30 0.76 6.60
C ILE A 137 15.53 -0.12 6.85
N LEU A 138 15.60 -1.32 6.28
CA LEU A 138 16.79 -2.17 6.32
C LEU A 138 17.98 -1.52 5.58
N TRP A 139 17.74 -0.96 4.39
CA TRP A 139 18.74 -0.22 3.60
C TRP A 139 19.30 0.98 4.36
N PHE A 140 18.45 1.73 5.05
CA PHE A 140 18.81 2.82 5.93
C PHE A 140 19.79 2.35 7.01
N HIS A 141 19.50 1.23 7.68
CA HIS A 141 20.40 0.66 8.68
C HIS A 141 21.72 0.16 8.10
N PHE A 142 21.68 -0.43 6.90
CA PHE A 142 22.86 -0.90 6.19
C PHE A 142 23.80 0.26 5.83
N THR A 143 23.27 1.31 5.20
CA THR A 143 24.05 2.46 4.70
C THR A 143 24.54 3.41 5.80
N THR A 144 23.93 3.36 6.98
CA THR A 144 24.34 4.18 8.14
C THR A 144 25.24 3.46 9.13
N SER A 145 25.48 2.16 8.94
CA SER A 145 26.41 1.39 9.77
C SER A 145 27.84 1.47 9.20
N PRO A 146 28.88 1.44 10.05
CA PRO A 146 30.26 1.46 9.58
C PRO A 146 30.59 0.20 8.75
N PRO A 147 31.43 0.33 7.71
CA PRO A 147 31.87 -0.80 6.90
C PRO A 147 32.81 -1.73 7.68
N ASN A 148 32.67 -3.05 7.47
CA ASN A 148 33.63 -4.04 7.96
C ASN A 148 34.44 -4.71 6.82
N SER A 149 33.94 -4.71 5.58
CA SER A 149 34.60 -5.29 4.41
C SER A 149 33.99 -4.73 3.12
N VAL A 150 34.82 -4.32 2.16
CA VAL A 150 34.39 -3.74 0.88
C VAL A 150 33.58 -4.73 0.05
N LEU A 151 34.08 -5.96 -0.14
CA LEU A 151 33.42 -6.97 -0.97
C LEU A 151 32.07 -7.40 -0.38
N LYS A 152 32.02 -7.61 0.94
CA LYS A 152 30.75 -7.92 1.64
C LYS A 152 29.74 -6.78 1.50
N ARG A 153 30.21 -5.53 1.55
CA ARG A 153 29.36 -4.35 1.40
C ARG A 153 28.82 -4.20 -0.02
N ALA A 154 29.65 -4.43 -1.04
CA ALA A 154 29.20 -4.47 -2.43
C ALA A 154 28.13 -5.55 -2.65
N GLY A 155 28.39 -6.78 -2.19
CA GLY A 155 27.44 -7.90 -2.33
C GLY A 155 26.12 -7.67 -1.60
N LEU A 156 26.16 -7.20 -0.35
CA LEU A 156 24.93 -6.84 0.39
C LEU A 156 24.20 -5.65 -0.25
N SER A 157 24.94 -4.66 -0.76
CA SER A 157 24.34 -3.53 -1.47
C SER A 157 23.58 -4.00 -2.72
N PHE A 158 24.18 -4.90 -3.50
CA PHE A 158 23.55 -5.51 -4.67
C PHE A 158 22.25 -6.24 -4.29
N ILE A 159 22.29 -7.10 -3.27
CA ILE A 159 21.11 -7.84 -2.81
C ILE A 159 20.00 -6.88 -2.35
N MET A 160 20.32 -5.91 -1.50
CA MET A 160 19.33 -4.96 -0.98
C MET A 160 18.75 -4.07 -2.09
N SER A 161 19.59 -3.64 -3.04
CA SER A 161 19.15 -2.87 -4.20
C SER A 161 18.22 -3.68 -5.10
N GLY A 162 18.51 -4.97 -5.28
CA GLY A 162 17.61 -5.90 -5.96
C GLY A 162 16.28 -6.05 -5.25
N LEU A 163 16.28 -6.22 -3.92
CA LEU A 163 15.05 -6.28 -3.13
C LEU A 163 14.22 -4.99 -3.24
N LEU A 164 14.86 -3.82 -3.23
CA LEU A 164 14.20 -2.54 -3.43
C LEU A 164 13.63 -2.43 -4.85
N TYR A 165 14.41 -2.79 -5.88
CA TYR A 165 13.98 -2.78 -7.28
C TYR A 165 12.77 -3.67 -7.49
N PHE A 166 12.84 -4.94 -7.07
CA PHE A 166 11.74 -5.90 -7.24
C PHE A 166 10.54 -5.63 -6.33
N SER A 167 10.70 -4.82 -5.29
CA SER A 167 9.56 -4.31 -4.52
C SER A 167 8.86 -3.21 -5.27
N HIS A 168 9.59 -2.15 -5.61
CA HIS A 168 9.09 -1.02 -6.39
C HIS A 168 10.28 -0.17 -6.86
N ILE A 169 10.36 0.13 -8.16
CA ILE A 169 11.45 0.93 -8.75
C ILE A 169 11.72 2.27 -8.04
N LEU A 170 10.69 2.95 -7.53
CA LEU A 170 10.84 4.22 -6.84
C LEU A 170 11.68 4.09 -5.56
N TRP A 171 11.58 2.96 -4.86
CA TRP A 171 12.39 2.71 -3.69
C TRP A 171 13.85 2.47 -4.03
N ALA A 172 14.17 1.88 -5.18
CA ALA A 172 15.54 1.79 -5.69
C ALA A 172 16.10 3.18 -6.05
N LEU A 173 15.32 4.02 -6.73
CA LEU A 173 15.73 5.40 -7.04
C LEU A 173 15.99 6.21 -5.76
N VAL A 174 15.06 6.14 -4.80
CA VAL A 174 15.20 6.82 -3.51
C VAL A 174 16.36 6.28 -2.69
N ALA A 175 16.65 4.97 -2.76
CA ALA A 175 17.82 4.41 -2.10
C ALA A 175 19.12 4.97 -2.65
N ALA A 176 19.20 5.24 -3.96
CA ALA A 176 20.33 5.94 -4.58
C ALA A 176 20.40 7.41 -4.13
N LEU A 177 19.27 8.13 -4.11
CA LEU A 177 19.20 9.51 -3.61
C LEU A 177 19.61 9.61 -2.13
N TRP A 178 19.14 8.69 -1.30
CA TRP A 178 19.54 8.58 0.09
C TRP A 178 21.05 8.35 0.24
N LEU A 179 21.60 7.43 -0.55
CA LEU A 179 23.03 7.13 -0.53
C LEU A 179 23.85 8.37 -0.92
N LEU A 180 23.44 9.10 -1.96
CA LEU A 180 24.06 10.37 -2.34
C LEU A 180 23.99 11.39 -1.21
N LEU A 181 22.80 11.60 -0.63
CA LEU A 181 22.56 12.56 0.44
C LEU A 181 23.44 12.27 1.66
N VAL A 182 23.43 11.04 2.18
CA VAL A 182 24.18 10.67 3.38
C VAL A 182 25.69 10.66 3.13
N SER A 183 26.13 10.25 1.93
CA SER A 183 27.54 10.28 1.55
C SER A 183 28.06 11.69 1.42
N TRP A 184 27.27 12.59 0.84
CA TRP A 184 27.62 14.00 0.71
C TRP A 184 27.65 14.69 2.08
N ALA A 185 26.57 14.57 2.86
CA ALA A 185 26.43 15.19 4.17
C ALA A 185 27.54 14.75 5.16
N LYS A 186 28.01 13.52 5.05
CA LYS A 186 29.09 12.97 5.91
C LYS A 186 30.48 13.02 5.27
N LYS A 187 30.63 13.57 4.06
CA LYS A 187 31.88 13.62 3.29
C LYS A 187 32.51 12.24 3.03
N ARG A 188 31.68 11.22 2.76
CA ARG A 188 32.06 9.80 2.56
C ARG A 188 31.79 9.28 1.14
N LEU A 189 31.71 10.17 0.14
CA LEU A 189 31.42 9.78 -1.26
C LEU A 189 32.37 8.70 -1.79
N LYS A 190 33.68 8.83 -1.53
CA LYS A 190 34.68 7.84 -1.96
C LYS A 190 34.54 6.50 -1.22
N GLU A 191 34.20 6.53 0.07
CA GLU A 191 34.09 5.34 0.92
C GLU A 191 32.87 4.47 0.58
N ASN A 192 31.81 5.08 0.03
CA ASN A 192 30.55 4.42 -0.28
C ASN A 192 30.46 3.94 -1.76
N TRP A 193 31.58 3.96 -2.51
CA TRP A 193 31.63 3.39 -3.86
C TRP A 193 31.13 1.94 -3.96
N PRO A 194 31.40 1.03 -2.98
CA PRO A 194 30.85 -0.33 -3.02
C PRO A 194 29.33 -0.33 -3.04
N GLU A 195 28.68 0.56 -2.29
CA GLU A 195 27.23 0.69 -2.32
C GLU A 195 26.71 1.23 -3.65
N PHE A 196 27.37 2.26 -4.20
CA PHE A 196 27.06 2.79 -5.53
C PHE A 196 27.17 1.71 -6.61
N SER A 197 28.20 0.87 -6.56
CA SER A 197 28.36 -0.25 -7.50
C SER A 197 27.26 -1.31 -7.35
N GLY A 198 26.75 -1.53 -6.14
CA GLY A 198 25.67 -2.50 -5.89
C GLY A 198 24.31 -2.03 -6.41
N ILE A 199 24.02 -0.73 -6.32
CA ILE A 199 22.74 -0.17 -6.77
C ILE A 199 22.71 0.10 -8.28
N PHE A 200 23.86 0.41 -8.88
CA PHE A 200 23.98 0.81 -10.27
C PHE A 200 23.32 -0.16 -11.28
N PRO A 201 23.53 -1.50 -11.20
CA PRO A 201 22.87 -2.43 -12.12
C PRO A 201 21.35 -2.35 -12.12
N PHE A 202 20.73 -2.09 -10.96
CA PHE A 202 19.27 -2.01 -10.84
C PHE A 202 18.71 -0.66 -11.31
N ILE A 203 19.51 0.41 -11.21
CA ILE A 203 19.17 1.70 -11.85
C ILE A 203 19.21 1.54 -13.37
N LEU A 204 20.27 0.92 -13.91
CA LEU A 204 20.34 0.61 -15.34
C LEU A 204 19.17 -0.26 -15.79
N LEU A 205 18.87 -1.32 -15.04
CA LEU A 205 17.73 -2.19 -15.32
C LEU A 205 16.42 -1.39 -15.37
N GLY A 206 16.21 -0.49 -14.41
CA GLY A 206 15.06 0.41 -14.40
C GLY A 206 14.99 1.34 -15.62
N ILE A 207 16.13 1.90 -16.04
CA ILE A 207 16.22 2.75 -17.25
C ILE A 207 15.85 1.96 -18.51
N PHE A 208 16.36 0.73 -18.66
CA PHE A 208 16.03 -0.12 -19.82
C PHE A 208 14.61 -0.66 -19.78
N TRP A 209 14.07 -0.91 -18.59
CA TRP A 209 12.71 -1.40 -18.40
C TRP A 209 11.65 -0.29 -18.61
N TYR A 210 11.93 0.94 -18.19
CA TYR A 210 10.96 2.04 -18.19
C TYR A 210 10.26 2.31 -19.54
N PRO A 211 10.96 2.32 -20.70
CA PRO A 211 10.31 2.47 -22.01
C PRO A 211 9.22 1.43 -22.30
N SER A 212 9.28 0.24 -21.69
CA SER A 212 8.25 -0.79 -21.86
C SER A 212 6.87 -0.32 -21.36
N LEU A 213 6.80 0.59 -20.39
CA LEU A 213 5.55 1.17 -19.90
C LEU A 213 4.74 1.85 -21.01
N ALA A 214 5.44 2.66 -21.82
CA ALA A 214 4.81 3.38 -22.92
C ALA A 214 4.22 2.41 -23.96
N ALA A 215 4.89 1.27 -24.20
CA ALA A 215 4.40 0.22 -25.10
C ALA A 215 3.09 -0.42 -24.61
N TYR A 216 2.85 -0.46 -23.29
CA TYR A 216 1.59 -0.92 -22.68
C TYR A 216 0.54 0.20 -22.55
N GLY A 217 0.75 1.36 -23.17
CA GLY A 217 -0.23 2.44 -23.20
C GLY A 217 -0.26 3.32 -21.95
N PHE A 218 0.82 3.33 -21.15
CA PHE A 218 0.97 4.26 -20.04
C PHE A 218 1.33 5.65 -20.57
N LYS A 219 0.35 6.31 -21.18
CA LYS A 219 0.42 7.70 -21.62
C LYS A 219 -0.59 8.46 -20.79
N SER A 220 -0.14 8.97 -19.65
CA SER A 220 -0.92 9.97 -18.91
C SER A 220 -0.10 11.21 -18.74
N GLU A 221 -0.78 12.34 -18.77
CA GLU A 221 -0.20 13.62 -18.40
C GLU A 221 0.36 13.56 -16.98
N THR A 222 1.41 14.34 -16.76
CA THR A 222 1.90 14.65 -15.43
C THR A 222 1.01 15.73 -14.83
N ILE A 223 0.41 15.46 -13.68
CA ILE A 223 -0.55 16.36 -13.05
C ILE A 223 -0.02 16.81 -11.70
N TRP A 224 0.13 18.12 -11.52
CA TRP A 224 0.25 18.79 -10.22
C TRP A 224 -1.11 19.40 -9.90
N ALA A 225 -1.97 18.60 -9.29
CA ALA A 225 -3.31 19.03 -8.88
C ALA A 225 -3.25 19.87 -7.59
N THR A 226 -2.19 19.69 -6.79
CA THR A 226 -1.95 20.44 -5.55
C THR A 226 -0.59 21.13 -5.59
N THR A 227 -0.57 22.42 -5.24
CA THR A 227 0.66 23.21 -5.15
C THR A 227 1.46 22.85 -3.88
N PRO A 228 2.78 23.07 -3.85
CA PRO A 228 3.59 22.77 -2.66
C PRO A 228 3.10 23.42 -1.37
N LEU A 229 2.51 24.63 -1.43
CA LEU A 229 1.98 25.32 -0.25
C LEU A 229 0.66 24.71 0.24
N GLU A 230 -0.24 24.31 -0.67
CA GLU A 230 -1.49 23.60 -0.29
C GLU A 230 -1.21 22.26 0.39
N ARG A 231 -0.08 21.61 0.04
CA ARG A 231 0.38 20.38 0.68
C ARG A 231 0.87 20.58 2.12
N LEU A 232 1.01 21.82 2.58
CA LEU A 232 1.27 22.12 3.99
C LEU A 232 -0.02 22.33 4.80
N SER A 233 -1.19 22.30 4.15
CA SER A 233 -2.47 22.38 4.84
C SER A 233 -2.70 21.17 5.74
N PHE A 234 -3.36 21.40 6.87
CA PHE A 234 -3.63 20.35 7.85
C PHE A 234 -4.49 19.21 7.28
N SER A 235 -5.49 19.54 6.46
CA SER A 235 -6.36 18.56 5.80
C SER A 235 -5.58 17.67 4.83
N TRP A 236 -4.71 18.25 4.00
CA TRP A 236 -3.87 17.49 3.09
C TRP A 236 -2.89 16.59 3.84
N LEU A 237 -2.24 17.11 4.89
CA LEU A 237 -1.30 16.32 5.70
C LEU A 237 -2.00 15.15 6.41
N ALA A 238 -3.23 15.34 6.90
CA ALA A 238 -4.00 14.25 7.49
C ALA A 238 -4.33 13.15 6.47
N ASP A 239 -4.75 13.53 5.26
CA ASP A 239 -5.03 12.55 4.20
C ASP A 239 -3.78 11.88 3.64
N ALA A 240 -2.68 12.63 3.50
CA ALA A 240 -1.43 12.09 2.98
C ALA A 240 -0.70 11.22 4.01
N ALA A 241 -0.80 11.52 5.31
CA ALA A 241 -0.14 10.72 6.34
C ALA A 241 -0.95 9.48 6.75
N LEU A 242 -2.27 9.61 6.90
CA LEU A 242 -3.18 8.52 7.28
C LEU A 242 -4.18 8.21 6.16
N GLY A 243 -5.17 9.07 5.88
CA GLY A 243 -6.03 8.96 4.69
C GLY A 243 -6.80 7.65 4.50
N GLY A 244 -7.09 6.96 5.60
CA GLY A 244 -7.74 5.65 5.63
C GLY A 244 -9.17 5.69 6.12
N LEU A 245 -9.40 6.25 7.30
CA LEU A 245 -10.72 6.31 7.95
C LEU A 245 -11.42 7.63 7.66
N ARG A 246 -12.75 7.59 7.48
CA ARG A 246 -13.58 8.80 7.47
C ARG A 246 -13.81 9.34 8.89
N GLY A 247 -14.32 10.58 8.95
CA GLY A 247 -14.53 11.31 10.19
C GLY A 247 -13.28 12.04 10.70
N SER A 248 -13.33 12.43 11.98
CA SER A 248 -12.34 13.31 12.62
C SER A 248 -11.19 12.58 13.30
N ILE A 249 -11.24 11.24 13.43
CA ILE A 249 -10.27 10.48 14.22
C ILE A 249 -8.83 10.67 13.75
N GLU A 250 -8.57 10.64 12.44
CA GLU A 250 -7.23 10.84 11.87
C GLU A 250 -6.71 12.26 12.09
N SER A 251 -7.60 13.24 12.00
CA SER A 251 -7.28 14.64 12.28
C SER A 251 -6.95 14.84 13.76
N ILE A 252 -7.71 14.21 14.68
CA ILE A 252 -7.42 14.26 16.12
C ILE A 252 -6.06 13.61 16.42
N ILE A 253 -5.76 12.47 15.79
CA ILE A 253 -4.45 11.82 15.91
C ILE A 253 -3.34 12.72 15.39
N LEU A 254 -3.51 13.32 14.21
CA LEU A 254 -2.51 14.24 13.66
C LEU A 254 -2.27 15.44 14.59
N LEU A 255 -3.34 16.04 15.12
CA LEU A 255 -3.24 17.15 16.07
C LEU A 255 -2.50 16.74 17.35
N PHE A 256 -2.82 15.54 17.88
CA PHE A 256 -2.10 14.98 19.02
C PHE A 256 -0.61 14.79 18.72
N LEU A 257 -0.26 14.26 17.54
CA LEU A 257 1.13 14.08 17.12
C LEU A 257 1.86 15.43 16.94
N LEU A 258 1.20 16.44 16.38
CA LEU A 258 1.76 17.80 16.30
C LEU A 258 2.03 18.37 17.69
N GLY A 259 1.09 18.21 18.63
CA GLY A 259 1.30 18.58 20.03
C GLY A 259 2.49 17.84 20.65
N TRP A 260 2.62 16.54 20.38
CA TRP A 260 3.74 15.72 20.83
C TRP A 260 5.09 16.21 20.29
N ILE A 261 5.14 16.50 18.98
CA ILE A 261 6.31 17.05 18.29
C ILE A 261 6.71 18.38 18.93
N VAL A 262 5.76 19.33 19.05
CA VAL A 262 6.01 20.65 19.64
C VAL A 262 6.54 20.53 21.06
N LEU A 263 5.92 19.67 21.88
CA LEU A 263 6.35 19.43 23.25
C LEU A 263 7.77 18.86 23.33
N ALA A 264 8.08 17.86 22.50
CA ALA A 264 9.41 17.24 22.44
C ALA A 264 10.50 18.24 22.05
N LEU A 265 10.24 19.06 21.03
CA LEU A 265 11.17 20.10 20.58
C LEU A 265 11.33 21.20 21.62
N TRP A 266 10.23 21.72 22.18
CA TRP A 266 10.24 22.81 23.15
C TRP A 266 10.98 22.43 24.44
N GLN A 267 10.70 21.25 25.00
CA GLN A 267 11.33 20.78 26.23
C GLN A 267 12.84 20.51 26.05
N ASN A 268 13.28 20.18 24.83
CA ASN A 268 14.67 19.88 24.50
C ASN A 268 15.40 21.01 23.75
N ARG A 269 14.79 22.20 23.61
CA ARG A 269 15.31 23.32 22.80
C ARG A 269 16.76 23.72 23.07
N LYS A 270 17.22 23.60 24.32
CA LYS A 270 18.60 23.95 24.72
C LYS A 270 19.66 22.94 24.27
N GLN A 271 19.27 21.70 23.95
CA GLN A 271 20.18 20.61 23.60
C GLN A 271 19.73 19.90 22.31
N LEU A 272 18.92 20.58 21.48
CA LEU A 272 18.19 19.95 20.40
C LEU A 272 19.11 19.21 19.42
N ARG A 273 20.21 19.87 19.02
CA ARG A 273 21.21 19.32 18.10
C ARG A 273 21.86 18.02 18.58
N LEU A 274 22.04 17.85 19.89
CA LEU A 274 22.61 16.63 20.48
C LEU A 274 21.56 15.53 20.66
N SER A 275 20.30 15.93 20.80
CA SER A 275 19.20 15.03 21.14
C SER A 275 18.52 14.39 19.92
N LEU A 276 18.55 15.08 18.78
CA LEU A 276 18.03 14.60 17.50
C LEU A 276 18.93 13.53 16.89
N ASP A 277 18.33 12.51 16.27
CA ASP A 277 19.07 11.60 15.39
C ASP A 277 19.15 12.20 13.98
N SER A 278 20.35 12.65 13.57
CA SER A 278 20.55 13.32 12.29
C SER A 278 20.26 12.43 11.09
N ASP A 279 20.54 11.12 11.17
CA ASP A 279 20.32 10.22 10.03
C ASP A 279 18.83 10.04 9.78
N LEU A 280 18.06 9.82 10.85
CA LEU A 280 16.61 9.74 10.77
C LEU A 280 16.00 11.06 10.27
N LEU A 281 16.53 12.20 10.73
CA LEU A 281 16.09 13.52 10.27
C LEU A 281 16.39 13.75 8.78
N TYR A 282 17.57 13.35 8.29
CA TYR A 282 17.88 13.43 6.85
C TYR A 282 16.95 12.58 6.00
N ALA A 283 16.63 11.35 6.45
CA ALA A 283 15.67 10.50 5.77
C ALA A 283 14.28 11.14 5.76
N ALA A 284 13.82 11.66 6.89
CA ALA A 284 12.56 12.38 6.99
C ALA A 284 12.48 13.58 6.03
N SER A 285 13.52 14.41 6.01
CA SER A 285 13.61 15.58 5.14
C SER A 285 13.62 15.18 3.66
N LEU A 286 14.35 14.14 3.27
CA LEU A 286 14.34 13.62 1.90
C LEU A 286 12.91 13.28 1.47
N PHE A 287 12.19 12.51 2.28
CA PHE A 287 10.81 12.10 1.97
C PHE A 287 9.83 13.26 1.95
N LEU A 288 9.96 14.21 2.88
CA LEU A 288 9.13 15.41 2.89
C LEU A 288 9.36 16.25 1.63
N ILE A 289 10.61 16.43 1.21
CA ILE A 289 10.93 17.15 -0.02
C ILE A 289 10.32 16.45 -1.22
N LEU A 290 10.46 15.13 -1.34
CA LEU A 290 9.83 14.35 -2.41
C LEU A 290 8.30 14.52 -2.40
N ALA A 291 7.67 14.51 -1.22
CA ALA A 291 6.24 14.71 -1.11
C ALA A 291 5.77 16.10 -1.56
N LEU A 292 6.60 17.13 -1.39
CA LEU A 292 6.27 18.51 -1.77
C LEU A 292 6.50 18.80 -3.26
N ILE A 293 7.53 18.21 -3.88
CA ILE A 293 7.93 18.54 -5.25
C ILE A 293 7.33 17.63 -6.31
N LEU A 294 7.11 16.34 -5.99
CA LEU A 294 6.69 15.36 -6.99
C LEU A 294 5.21 15.58 -7.39
N PRO A 295 4.81 15.24 -8.62
CA PRO A 295 3.43 15.42 -9.07
C PRO A 295 2.43 14.59 -8.27
N ASP A 296 1.15 14.89 -8.39
CA ASP A 296 0.06 14.07 -7.87
C ASP A 296 -0.15 12.82 -8.72
N LYS A 297 0.05 12.94 -10.04
CA LYS A 297 -0.02 11.83 -11.01
C LYS A 297 1.14 11.87 -12.01
N GLN A 298 1.77 10.73 -12.25
CA GLN A 298 2.79 10.54 -13.29
C GLN A 298 2.59 9.16 -13.96
N THR A 299 2.45 9.10 -15.29
CA THR A 299 2.34 7.83 -16.05
C THR A 299 1.42 6.79 -15.38
N ASN A 300 0.14 7.15 -15.20
CA ASN A 300 -0.89 6.36 -14.51
C ASN A 300 -0.61 5.99 -13.04
N THR A 301 0.49 6.47 -12.47
CA THR A 301 0.77 6.35 -11.03
C THR A 301 0.12 7.52 -10.31
N ILE A 302 -0.95 7.24 -9.56
CA ILE A 302 -1.67 8.21 -8.75
C ILE A 302 -1.03 8.38 -7.35
N ARG A 303 -1.34 9.51 -6.70
CA ARG A 303 -0.84 9.86 -5.36
C ARG A 303 0.69 9.86 -5.28
N PHE A 304 1.36 10.24 -6.37
CA PHE A 304 2.80 9.99 -6.53
C PHE A 304 3.64 10.73 -5.48
N GLY A 305 3.38 12.02 -5.23
CA GLY A 305 3.99 12.76 -4.12
C GLY A 305 3.49 12.34 -2.74
N GLN A 306 2.18 12.14 -2.56
CA GLN A 306 1.56 11.82 -1.26
C GLN A 306 2.15 10.56 -0.60
N ARG A 307 2.54 9.55 -1.38
CA ARG A 307 3.16 8.30 -0.92
C ARG A 307 4.38 8.49 -0.01
N TRP A 308 5.04 9.65 -0.07
CA TRP A 308 6.24 9.91 0.72
C TRP A 308 5.96 10.53 2.09
N ILE A 309 4.73 10.96 2.38
CA ILE A 309 4.39 11.53 3.69
C ILE A 309 4.47 10.50 4.82
N PRO A 310 3.87 9.30 4.74
CA PRO A 310 3.96 8.32 5.82
C PRO A 310 5.41 7.94 6.20
N PRO A 311 6.34 7.63 5.27
CA PRO A 311 7.74 7.43 5.63
C PRO A 311 8.38 8.69 6.21
N ALA A 312 8.11 9.89 5.66
CA ALA A 312 8.62 11.14 6.22
C ALA A 312 8.24 11.30 7.70
N THR A 313 6.96 11.10 8.03
CA THR A 313 6.46 11.25 9.39
C THR A 313 7.04 10.23 10.35
N VAL A 314 7.17 8.96 9.94
CA VAL A 314 7.77 7.91 10.77
C VAL A 314 9.24 8.20 11.08
N PHE A 315 10.04 8.53 10.06
CA PHE A 315 11.44 8.88 10.26
C PHE A 315 11.57 10.16 11.10
N PHE A 316 10.68 11.14 10.90
CA PHE A 316 10.68 12.38 11.68
C PHE A 316 10.39 12.11 13.15
N LEU A 317 9.30 11.39 13.47
CA LEU A 317 8.94 11.05 14.84
C LEU A 317 10.06 10.29 15.54
N LEU A 318 10.65 9.28 14.87
CA LEU A 318 11.78 8.55 15.44
C LEU A 318 13.03 9.41 15.59
N SER A 319 13.21 10.49 14.83
CA SER A 319 14.36 11.39 14.99
C SER A 319 14.30 12.24 16.27
N LEU A 320 13.10 12.42 16.84
CA LEU A 320 12.87 13.33 17.96
C LEU A 320 13.45 12.82 19.29
N PRO A 321 13.77 13.73 20.22
CA PRO A 321 14.03 13.36 21.60
C PRO A 321 12.75 12.93 22.33
N ALA A 322 12.91 12.16 23.39
CA ALA A 322 11.80 11.87 24.30
C ALA A 322 11.31 13.15 25.00
N ILE A 323 10.00 13.22 25.25
CA ILE A 323 9.42 14.26 26.10
C ILE A 323 9.90 14.09 27.55
N LYS A 324 10.09 15.21 28.26
CA LYS A 324 10.53 15.30 29.67
C LYS A 324 9.37 15.07 30.63
N VAL A 325 8.63 13.99 30.43
CA VAL A 325 7.61 13.48 31.36
C VAL A 325 8.11 12.14 31.90
N THR A 326 7.52 11.64 33.00
CA THR A 326 7.86 10.30 33.48
C THR A 326 7.64 9.29 32.36
N ARG A 327 8.65 8.42 32.14
CA ARG A 327 8.66 7.50 30.98
C ARG A 327 7.44 6.58 30.95
N HIS A 328 6.93 6.19 32.11
CA HIS A 328 5.72 5.38 32.23
C HIS A 328 4.49 6.11 31.70
N VAL A 329 4.31 7.39 32.05
CA VAL A 329 3.18 8.20 31.58
C VAL A 329 3.24 8.41 30.07
N ALA A 330 4.41 8.83 29.55
CA ALA A 330 4.58 9.03 28.11
C ALA A 330 4.28 7.76 27.30
N ARG A 331 4.76 6.61 27.76
CA ARG A 331 4.51 5.31 27.12
C ARG A 331 3.05 4.87 27.22
N SER A 332 2.42 5.03 28.39
CA SER A 332 1.01 4.68 28.58
C SER A 332 0.11 5.52 27.68
N ILE A 333 0.36 6.82 27.55
CA ILE A 333 -0.38 7.70 26.64
C ILE A 333 -0.19 7.24 25.19
N ALA A 334 1.06 7.08 24.73
CA ALA A 334 1.33 6.66 23.36
C ALA A 334 0.75 5.28 23.03
N PHE A 335 0.85 4.32 23.96
CA PHE A 335 0.25 2.99 23.84
C PHE A 335 -1.29 3.06 23.81
N PHE A 336 -1.91 3.88 24.66
CA PHE A 336 -3.35 4.08 24.66
C PHE A 336 -3.83 4.66 23.32
N ILE A 337 -3.16 5.70 22.80
CA ILE A 337 -3.49 6.27 21.48
C ILE A 337 -3.38 5.21 20.38
N PHE A 338 -2.32 4.40 20.41
CA PHE A 338 -2.16 3.29 19.49
C PHE A 338 -3.31 2.28 19.57
N ILE A 339 -3.62 1.77 20.77
CA ILE A 339 -4.71 0.81 20.96
C ILE A 339 -6.06 1.41 20.55
N ALA A 340 -6.35 2.65 20.95
CA ALA A 340 -7.59 3.32 20.57
C ALA A 340 -7.74 3.42 19.04
N PHE A 341 -6.69 3.82 18.33
CA PHE A 341 -6.71 3.90 16.87
C PHE A 341 -6.91 2.53 16.21
N ILE A 342 -6.22 1.49 16.69
CA ILE A 342 -6.41 0.12 16.20
C ILE A 342 -7.84 -0.34 16.44
N THR A 343 -8.40 -0.11 17.63
CA THR A 343 -9.78 -0.47 17.96
C THR A 343 -10.78 0.22 17.03
N VAL A 344 -10.66 1.53 16.81
CA VAL A 344 -11.52 2.26 15.86
C VAL A 344 -11.36 1.72 14.44
N THR A 345 -10.13 1.42 14.01
CA THR A 345 -9.84 0.83 12.70
C THR A 345 -10.54 -0.53 12.55
N SER A 346 -10.40 -1.42 13.54
CA SER A 346 -11.03 -2.75 13.53
C SER A 346 -12.56 -2.67 13.47
N PHE A 347 -13.18 -1.78 14.25
CA PHE A 347 -14.63 -1.59 14.20
C PHE A 347 -15.08 -1.02 12.86
N SER A 348 -14.35 -0.05 12.31
CA SER A 348 -14.66 0.57 11.01
C SER A 348 -14.55 -0.45 9.87
N TRP A 349 -13.49 -1.27 9.87
CA TRP A 349 -13.30 -2.33 8.87
C TRP A 349 -14.39 -3.40 8.99
N LYS A 350 -14.76 -3.78 10.21
CA LYS A 350 -15.84 -4.76 10.40
C LYS A 350 -17.20 -4.23 9.96
N ALA A 351 -17.48 -2.96 10.25
CA ALA A 351 -18.70 -2.29 9.80
C ALA A 351 -18.74 -2.15 8.27
N PHE A 352 -17.60 -1.81 7.65
CA PHE A 352 -17.45 -1.75 6.20
C PHE A 352 -17.81 -3.09 5.55
N GLU A 353 -17.22 -4.19 6.03
CA GLU A 353 -17.52 -5.52 5.51
C GLU A 353 -19.00 -5.89 5.72
N ARG A 354 -19.53 -5.64 6.92
CA ARG A 354 -20.90 -6.04 7.28
C ARG A 354 -21.96 -5.30 6.47
N TYR A 355 -21.79 -3.99 6.29
CA TYR A 355 -22.85 -3.12 5.75
C TYR A 355 -22.59 -2.75 4.28
N GLU A 356 -21.37 -2.33 3.96
CA GLU A 356 -21.04 -1.82 2.62
C GLU A 356 -20.58 -2.89 1.63
N LEU A 357 -20.15 -4.06 2.12
CA LEU A 357 -19.92 -5.27 1.31
C LEU A 357 -21.03 -6.32 1.44
N SER A 358 -22.19 -5.93 1.98
CA SER A 358 -23.35 -6.83 2.08
C SER A 358 -23.72 -7.42 0.70
N GLY A 359 -23.94 -8.74 0.64
CA GLY A 359 -24.24 -9.46 -0.59
C GLY A 359 -23.02 -9.94 -1.40
N LEU A 360 -21.82 -9.40 -1.14
CA LEU A 360 -20.61 -9.72 -1.93
C LEU A 360 -20.25 -11.21 -1.88
N SER A 361 -20.20 -11.81 -0.68
CA SER A 361 -19.92 -13.25 -0.53
C SER A 361 -20.90 -14.11 -1.32
N SER A 362 -22.20 -13.80 -1.26
CA SER A 362 -23.22 -14.55 -2.00
C SER A 362 -23.07 -14.40 -3.52
N CYS A 363 -22.67 -13.22 -4.00
CA CYS A 363 -22.35 -13.02 -5.41
C CYS A 363 -21.19 -13.92 -5.83
N LEU A 364 -20.13 -13.97 -5.03
CA LEU A 364 -18.94 -14.75 -5.35
C LEU A 364 -19.20 -16.26 -5.29
N GLU A 365 -19.97 -16.74 -4.33
CA GLU A 365 -20.32 -18.16 -4.18
C GLU A 365 -21.15 -18.70 -5.37
N LYS A 366 -21.97 -17.84 -6.00
CA LYS A 366 -22.85 -18.23 -7.12
C LYS A 366 -22.19 -18.15 -8.50
N LEU A 367 -20.97 -17.63 -8.59
CA LEU A 367 -20.25 -17.60 -9.87
C LEU A 367 -19.77 -19.02 -10.23
N PRO A 368 -19.87 -19.43 -11.51
CA PRO A 368 -19.24 -20.65 -11.98
C PRO A 368 -17.72 -20.45 -12.10
N PRO A 369 -16.94 -21.54 -12.28
CA PRO A 369 -15.54 -21.46 -12.65
C PRO A 369 -15.33 -20.68 -13.97
N GLN A 370 -14.23 -19.92 -14.03
CA GLN A 370 -13.79 -19.10 -15.16
C GLN A 370 -14.86 -18.18 -15.78
N PRO A 371 -15.57 -17.36 -14.97
CA PRO A 371 -16.63 -16.50 -15.48
C PRO A 371 -16.05 -15.31 -16.25
N LYS A 372 -16.83 -14.74 -17.19
CA LYS A 372 -16.60 -13.40 -17.72
C LYS A 372 -17.46 -12.39 -16.96
N VAL A 373 -16.83 -11.58 -16.11
CA VAL A 373 -17.53 -10.69 -15.17
C VAL A 373 -17.33 -9.22 -15.52
N LEU A 374 -18.45 -8.51 -15.65
CA LEU A 374 -18.49 -7.05 -15.64
C LEU A 374 -18.71 -6.55 -14.21
N GLY A 375 -17.70 -5.94 -13.62
CA GLY A 375 -17.78 -5.31 -12.31
C GLY A 375 -18.15 -3.84 -12.41
N LEU A 376 -19.24 -3.44 -11.75
CA LEU A 376 -19.76 -2.07 -11.74
C LEU A 376 -19.98 -1.58 -10.32
N SER A 377 -19.41 -0.43 -9.97
CA SER A 377 -19.51 0.14 -8.64
C SER A 377 -20.08 1.56 -8.66
N PHE A 378 -21.41 1.67 -8.70
CA PHE A 378 -22.12 2.95 -8.79
C PHE A 378 -21.93 3.79 -7.53
N ILE A 379 -21.76 3.14 -6.37
CA ILE A 379 -21.40 3.83 -5.15
C ILE A 379 -19.87 3.84 -5.01
N LYS A 380 -19.27 5.00 -5.27
CA LYS A 380 -17.81 5.19 -5.40
C LYS A 380 -17.11 5.42 -4.06
N GLU A 381 -17.82 5.94 -3.07
CA GLU A 381 -17.28 6.34 -1.77
C GLU A 381 -17.93 5.54 -0.63
N SER A 382 -17.13 5.31 0.41
CA SER A 382 -17.56 4.67 1.66
C SER A 382 -17.81 5.75 2.71
N ASP A 383 -18.75 5.50 3.62
CA ASP A 383 -19.00 6.39 4.76
C ASP A 383 -18.00 6.16 5.89
N LEU A 384 -17.31 5.01 5.88
CA LEU A 384 -16.39 4.56 6.92
C LEU A 384 -14.92 4.71 6.51
N VAL A 385 -14.62 4.54 5.22
CA VAL A 385 -13.26 4.47 4.68
C VAL A 385 -13.07 5.52 3.58
N ARG A 386 -11.92 6.19 3.57
CA ARG A 386 -11.54 7.18 2.55
C ARG A 386 -11.05 6.50 1.27
N GLY A 387 -10.94 7.28 0.20
CA GLY A 387 -10.49 6.78 -1.11
C GLY A 387 -11.63 6.10 -1.87
N ARG A 388 -11.31 5.02 -2.60
CA ARG A 388 -12.25 4.31 -3.47
C ARG A 388 -12.23 2.80 -3.20
N PRO A 389 -12.60 2.37 -1.98
CA PRO A 389 -12.39 0.99 -1.54
C PRO A 389 -13.16 -0.05 -2.39
N PHE A 390 -14.20 0.36 -3.13
CA PHE A 390 -15.03 -0.53 -3.94
C PHE A 390 -14.52 -0.76 -5.37
N ILE A 391 -13.61 0.07 -5.88
CA ILE A 391 -13.33 0.15 -7.32
C ILE A 391 -12.83 -1.16 -7.91
N GLN A 392 -12.11 -1.98 -7.15
CA GLN A 392 -11.60 -3.28 -7.60
C GLN A 392 -12.21 -4.47 -6.88
N THR A 393 -13.23 -4.28 -6.04
CA THR A 393 -13.78 -5.35 -5.19
C THR A 393 -14.31 -6.53 -6.01
N PHE A 394 -14.86 -6.28 -7.20
CA PHE A 394 -15.32 -7.34 -8.10
C PHE A 394 -14.20 -8.30 -8.55
N ALA A 395 -12.93 -7.89 -8.47
CA ALA A 395 -11.82 -8.74 -8.90
C ALA A 395 -11.58 -9.96 -7.99
N TYR A 396 -12.24 -10.00 -6.83
CA TYR A 396 -12.35 -11.24 -6.06
C TYR A 396 -13.03 -12.38 -6.84
N ALA A 397 -13.86 -12.09 -7.85
CA ALA A 397 -14.37 -13.11 -8.76
C ALA A 397 -13.22 -13.88 -9.44
N GLN A 398 -12.19 -13.17 -9.91
CA GLN A 398 -11.01 -13.78 -10.51
C GLN A 398 -10.15 -14.52 -9.49
N VAL A 399 -10.08 -14.03 -8.25
CA VAL A 399 -9.35 -14.71 -7.17
C VAL A 399 -9.93 -16.10 -6.91
N TRP A 400 -11.25 -16.22 -6.78
CA TRP A 400 -11.89 -17.50 -6.46
C TRP A 400 -12.05 -18.42 -7.65
N HIS A 401 -12.46 -17.85 -8.79
CA HIS A 401 -12.95 -18.64 -9.92
C HIS A 401 -12.07 -18.56 -11.16
N GLY A 402 -11.05 -17.69 -11.17
CA GLY A 402 -10.31 -17.35 -12.39
C GLY A 402 -11.18 -16.57 -13.37
N GLY A 403 -10.96 -16.77 -14.67
CA GLY A 403 -11.76 -16.14 -15.72
C GLY A 403 -11.32 -14.70 -16.05
N GLU A 404 -12.24 -13.95 -16.67
CA GLU A 404 -11.97 -12.65 -17.26
C GLU A 404 -12.81 -11.54 -16.62
N LEU A 405 -12.20 -10.37 -16.48
CA LEU A 405 -12.81 -9.18 -15.90
C LEU A 405 -12.82 -8.03 -16.92
N ASN A 406 -13.73 -7.08 -16.75
CA ASN A 406 -13.72 -5.81 -17.50
C ASN A 406 -12.46 -4.98 -17.27
N PHE A 407 -11.81 -5.14 -16.11
CA PHE A 407 -10.48 -4.58 -15.81
C PHE A 407 -9.65 -5.56 -14.98
N SER A 408 -8.38 -5.73 -15.35
CA SER A 408 -7.41 -6.56 -14.61
C SER A 408 -6.07 -5.86 -14.48
N PHE A 409 -5.35 -6.10 -13.40
CA PHE A 409 -3.94 -5.70 -13.30
C PHE A 409 -3.05 -6.35 -14.37
N ALA A 410 -3.52 -7.38 -15.08
CA ALA A 410 -2.84 -7.87 -16.28
C ALA A 410 -2.81 -6.87 -17.46
N ASP A 411 -3.66 -5.84 -17.43
CA ASP A 411 -3.61 -4.70 -18.34
C ASP A 411 -2.55 -3.65 -17.92
N PHE A 412 -2.01 -3.77 -16.70
CA PHE A 412 -1.03 -2.87 -16.12
C PHE A 412 0.39 -3.40 -16.43
N GLY A 413 1.11 -2.74 -17.35
CA GLY A 413 2.44 -3.16 -17.83
C GLY A 413 3.48 -3.55 -16.74
N PRO A 414 3.49 -2.90 -15.56
CA PRO A 414 4.31 -3.32 -14.43
C PRO A 414 3.90 -4.57 -13.66
N SER A 415 2.74 -5.14 -13.92
CA SER A 415 2.29 -6.31 -13.15
C SER A 415 3.17 -7.54 -13.40
N LEU A 416 3.13 -8.48 -12.44
CA LEU A 416 3.86 -9.75 -12.53
C LEU A 416 3.35 -10.59 -13.70
N VAL A 417 2.04 -10.59 -13.91
CA VAL A 417 1.39 -11.25 -15.03
C VAL A 417 0.68 -10.21 -15.86
N ILE A 418 0.94 -10.24 -17.16
CA ILE A 418 0.37 -9.29 -18.13
C ILE A 418 -0.17 -10.04 -19.34
N TYR A 419 -1.08 -9.40 -20.08
CA TYR A 419 -1.52 -9.96 -21.36
C TYR A 419 -0.36 -10.03 -22.37
N ARG A 420 -0.30 -11.12 -23.14
CA ARG A 420 0.67 -11.31 -24.23
C ARG A 420 0.51 -10.24 -25.31
N LYS A 421 -0.75 -9.97 -25.66
CA LYS A 421 -1.19 -8.93 -26.60
C LYS A 421 -2.10 -7.97 -25.85
N LYS A 422 -1.96 -6.67 -26.12
CA LYS A 422 -2.88 -5.67 -25.57
C LYS A 422 -4.33 -6.05 -25.92
N ARG A 423 -5.20 -6.10 -24.92
CA ARG A 423 -6.63 -6.40 -25.13
C ARG A 423 -7.26 -5.35 -26.03
N GLN A 424 -8.03 -5.83 -27.00
CA GLN A 424 -8.99 -5.01 -27.72
C GLN A 424 -10.30 -5.05 -26.92
N LEU A 425 -10.66 -3.93 -26.32
CA LEU A 425 -11.84 -3.84 -25.48
C LEU A 425 -13.08 -3.79 -26.38
N GLY A 426 -13.95 -4.78 -26.22
CA GLY A 426 -15.26 -4.81 -26.89
C GLY A 426 -16.33 -3.98 -26.15
N TRP A 427 -16.02 -3.57 -24.92
CA TRP A 427 -16.90 -2.78 -24.05
C TRP A 427 -16.32 -1.39 -23.82
N THR A 428 -17.14 -0.51 -23.28
CA THR A 428 -16.76 0.83 -22.84
C THR A 428 -15.55 0.77 -21.88
N PRO A 429 -14.44 1.47 -22.14
CA PRO A 429 -13.28 1.46 -21.24
C PRO A 429 -13.55 2.10 -19.88
N ALA A 430 -12.79 1.72 -18.85
CA ALA A 430 -12.78 2.33 -17.52
C ALA A 430 -14.10 2.28 -16.73
N LEU A 431 -14.97 1.30 -17.00
CA LEU A 431 -16.25 1.12 -16.28
C LEU A 431 -16.08 0.87 -14.78
N GLU A 432 -14.91 0.42 -14.32
CA GLU A 432 -14.57 0.36 -12.90
C GLU A 432 -14.54 1.76 -12.26
N TRP A 433 -14.12 2.79 -13.00
CA TRP A 433 -14.13 4.19 -12.53
C TRP A 433 -15.46 4.91 -12.79
N PHE A 434 -16.09 4.59 -13.92
CA PHE A 434 -17.25 5.29 -14.48
C PHE A 434 -18.37 4.31 -14.89
N PRO A 435 -18.98 3.59 -13.94
CA PRO A 435 -20.05 2.62 -14.22
C PRO A 435 -21.30 3.27 -14.84
N GLU A 436 -21.51 4.57 -14.65
CA GLU A 436 -22.57 5.34 -15.30
C GLU A 436 -22.48 5.35 -16.83
N LEU A 437 -21.31 5.01 -17.41
CA LEU A 437 -21.11 4.94 -18.85
C LEU A 437 -21.46 3.58 -19.44
N THR A 438 -21.94 2.61 -18.64
CA THR A 438 -22.32 1.29 -19.11
C THR A 438 -23.41 1.37 -20.18
N LYS A 439 -23.15 0.71 -21.31
CA LYS A 439 -24.08 0.56 -22.44
C LYS A 439 -24.63 -0.86 -22.47
N LYS A 440 -25.80 -1.02 -23.08
CA LYS A 440 -26.40 -2.36 -23.28
C LYS A 440 -25.49 -3.29 -24.09
N SER A 441 -24.75 -2.76 -25.06
CA SER A 441 -23.78 -3.51 -25.86
C SER A 441 -22.60 -4.03 -25.05
N ASP A 442 -22.28 -3.41 -23.90
CA ASP A 442 -21.18 -3.90 -23.05
C ASP A 442 -21.52 -5.29 -22.50
N LEU A 443 -22.81 -5.60 -22.29
CA LEU A 443 -23.28 -6.89 -21.80
C LEU A 443 -22.99 -8.06 -22.76
N ASP A 444 -22.76 -7.79 -24.05
CA ASP A 444 -22.48 -8.83 -25.06
C ASP A 444 -21.18 -9.60 -24.80
N TYR A 445 -20.28 -9.02 -23.99
CA TYR A 445 -18.95 -9.57 -23.74
C TYR A 445 -18.84 -10.35 -22.43
N PHE A 446 -19.87 -10.30 -21.58
CA PHE A 446 -19.82 -10.85 -20.24
C PHE A 446 -20.97 -11.83 -20.01
N ASP A 447 -20.71 -12.82 -19.17
CA ASP A 447 -21.71 -13.81 -18.76
C ASP A 447 -22.43 -13.35 -17.48
N TYR A 448 -21.75 -12.51 -16.68
CA TYR A 448 -22.23 -12.05 -15.39
C TYR A 448 -21.91 -10.57 -15.17
N VAL A 449 -22.78 -9.90 -14.40
CA VAL A 449 -22.58 -8.54 -13.93
C VAL A 449 -22.64 -8.53 -12.40
N ILE A 450 -21.60 -8.01 -11.76
CA ILE A 450 -21.59 -7.73 -10.32
C ILE A 450 -21.77 -6.23 -10.14
N VAL A 451 -22.83 -5.84 -9.44
CA VAL A 451 -23.20 -4.44 -9.24
C VAL A 451 -23.15 -4.09 -7.76
N ASN A 452 -22.42 -3.04 -7.42
CA ASN A 452 -22.52 -2.33 -6.14
C ASN A 452 -23.41 -1.09 -6.31
N GLY A 453 -24.59 -1.11 -5.71
CA GLY A 453 -25.60 -0.07 -5.89
C GLY A 453 -26.60 -0.02 -4.73
N ASP A 454 -27.42 1.03 -4.73
CA ASP A 454 -28.60 1.11 -3.87
C ASP A 454 -29.79 0.38 -4.54
N GLU A 455 -30.95 0.37 -3.89
CA GLU A 455 -32.16 -0.25 -4.45
C GLU A 455 -32.62 0.41 -5.75
N ASN A 456 -32.33 1.69 -5.98
CA ASN A 456 -32.71 2.35 -7.23
C ASN A 456 -31.90 1.79 -8.39
N ILE A 457 -30.57 1.69 -8.21
CA ILE A 457 -29.68 1.06 -9.18
C ILE A 457 -30.08 -0.40 -9.42
N HIS A 458 -30.34 -1.17 -8.37
CA HIS A 458 -30.74 -2.56 -8.55
C HIS A 458 -32.10 -2.73 -9.23
N ARG A 459 -33.06 -1.83 -9.02
CA ARG A 459 -34.32 -1.82 -9.79
C ARG A 459 -34.08 -1.57 -11.29
N VAL A 460 -33.15 -0.68 -11.64
CA VAL A 460 -32.77 -0.46 -13.04
C VAL A 460 -32.19 -1.73 -13.66
N PHE A 461 -31.23 -2.37 -12.99
CA PHE A 461 -30.62 -3.62 -13.49
C PHE A 461 -31.62 -4.79 -13.53
N ALA A 462 -32.52 -4.89 -12.56
CA ALA A 462 -33.58 -5.91 -12.56
C ALA A 462 -34.63 -5.69 -13.66
N SER A 463 -34.79 -4.46 -14.15
CA SER A 463 -35.70 -4.13 -15.26
C SER A 463 -35.09 -4.39 -16.65
N GLU A 464 -33.78 -4.60 -16.74
CA GLU A 464 -33.11 -4.92 -17.99
C GLU A 464 -33.44 -6.36 -18.40
N THR A 465 -34.14 -6.53 -19.52
CA THR A 465 -34.67 -7.83 -19.97
C THR A 465 -33.58 -8.87 -20.22
N ARG A 466 -32.35 -8.41 -20.53
CA ARG A 466 -31.17 -9.26 -20.72
C ARG A 466 -30.51 -9.73 -19.42
N LEU A 467 -30.95 -9.26 -18.26
CA LEU A 467 -30.36 -9.63 -16.98
C LEU A 467 -31.32 -10.48 -16.16
N SER A 468 -30.79 -11.55 -15.56
CA SER A 468 -31.50 -12.35 -14.57
C SER A 468 -30.83 -12.17 -13.21
N PRO A 469 -31.53 -11.70 -12.16
CA PRO A 469 -30.93 -11.63 -10.84
C PRO A 469 -30.62 -13.05 -10.32
N LEU A 470 -29.38 -13.26 -9.89
CA LEU A 470 -28.96 -14.49 -9.19
C LEU A 470 -28.87 -14.26 -7.67
N THR A 471 -28.66 -13.03 -7.24
CA THR A 471 -28.83 -12.58 -5.86
C THR A 471 -29.75 -11.37 -5.80
N THR A 472 -30.49 -11.25 -4.70
CA THR A 472 -31.53 -10.22 -4.52
C THR A 472 -31.31 -9.32 -3.32
N ASP A 473 -30.36 -9.66 -2.45
CA ASP A 473 -30.16 -8.99 -1.17
C ASP A 473 -28.78 -8.34 -1.06
N GLY A 474 -28.71 -7.31 -0.22
CA GLY A 474 -27.49 -6.55 0.00
C GLY A 474 -27.19 -5.52 -1.09
N ARG A 475 -26.09 -4.81 -0.88
CA ARG A 475 -25.59 -3.73 -1.73
C ARG A 475 -24.83 -4.24 -2.96
N TRP A 476 -24.26 -5.44 -2.87
CA TRP A 476 -23.64 -6.14 -3.98
C TRP A 476 -24.60 -7.21 -4.49
N ARG A 477 -24.98 -7.13 -5.77
CA ARG A 477 -25.83 -8.12 -6.43
C ARG A 477 -25.22 -8.67 -7.72
N LEU A 478 -25.50 -9.93 -7.98
CA LEU A 478 -25.07 -10.68 -9.15
C LEU A 478 -26.23 -10.85 -10.11
N TYR A 479 -25.98 -10.55 -11.37
CA TYR A 479 -26.89 -10.75 -12.48
C TYR A 479 -26.24 -11.65 -13.53
N GLN A 480 -27.01 -12.57 -14.10
CA GLN A 480 -26.61 -13.36 -15.25
C GLN A 480 -27.07 -12.67 -16.54
N VAL A 481 -26.21 -12.61 -17.54
CA VAL A 481 -26.56 -12.10 -18.87
C VAL A 481 -27.24 -13.20 -19.68
N LYS A 482 -28.47 -12.95 -20.13
CA LYS A 482 -29.20 -13.79 -21.09
C LYS A 482 -28.71 -13.46 -22.50
N ARG A 483 -28.37 -14.51 -23.25
CA ARG A 483 -27.97 -14.43 -24.66
C ARG A 483 -29.14 -14.67 -25.59
#